data_AF-A0A8T2V480-F1
#
_entry.id   AF-A0A8T2V480-F1
#
_cell.length_a   1.000
_cell.length_b   1.000
_cell.length_c   1.000
_cell.angle_alpha   90.00
_cell.angle_beta   90.00
_cell.angle_gamma   90.00
#
_symmetry.space_group_name_H-M   'P 1'
#
loop_
_entity.id
_entity.type
_entity.pdbx_description
1 polymer ?
#
loop_
_entity_poly.entity_id
_entity_poly.type
_entity_poly.pdbx_seq_one_letter_code
_entity_poly.pdbx_strand_id
1 'polypeptide(L)'
;MISTAKKEAAFGSWPSLLTADLAASSAKKLGGIAVSGHGFFILEGRPTESGRGVLVQHIDGPNDVFKDITPSEFNVRTLVHEYGGGAFTIDGDDVIFSNYKDQRLYLQSLTSGGQPIPLTPDYGGNEVRYADGVVDRRLNRFITVREDNRLKNKEPVNEIVAVELSGDNIKEPEVLVTGNDFYSFPRLNTDASRIAWIEWSHPCLPWDKSELWIGDLSSEGKILKKSCVAGKSGVIESPTEPKWSSKGDLFYISDRETGFWNLYCWDAKKDCSSAILPMEAEFSRPAWGFGNSSYEILDDCTILCSYRNKGKSNIGILDLMSHSFKQLRLPFTEIFDLLVRDNWLFVEVASPSQPLSVAKVNLGSIDSMNLDYTVLWSSNSLKLSEYSPYLSTPDIIEFPTERSGQTAFANFYPPHNDDYCAPAAEKPPLLVRCHGGPTAEARTSLNLSIQFWTSRGWAVADVNYGGSTGYGREYRERLYGAWGIVDVDDCCSCAKFLVRYPIIDSLRTPFWYGCWYIMMFYIFKFVFYGYGHATLVLPSFMF
;
A
#
# COMPACT_ATOMS: atom_id res chain seq x y z
N MET A 1 33.64 17.14 16.11
CA MET A 1 33.13 16.06 16.98
C MET A 1 34.28 15.12 17.26
N ILE A 2 34.60 14.87 18.52
CA ILE A 2 35.60 13.89 18.93
C ILE A 2 34.96 12.52 18.64
N SER A 3 35.41 11.84 17.59
CA SER A 3 35.06 10.44 17.37
C SER A 3 35.63 9.66 18.55
N THR A 4 34.77 9.26 19.48
CA THR A 4 35.11 8.24 20.46
C THR A 4 35.32 6.95 19.69
N ALA A 5 36.48 6.31 19.86
CA ALA A 5 36.76 5.03 19.25
C ALA A 5 35.66 4.02 19.62
N LYS A 6 35.14 3.28 18.64
CA LYS A 6 34.14 2.23 18.87
C LYS A 6 34.71 1.16 19.80
N LYS A 7 33.86 0.59 20.66
CA LYS A 7 34.22 -0.50 21.55
C LYS A 7 34.16 -1.82 20.80
N GLU A 8 35.19 -2.65 20.95
CA GLU A 8 35.16 -3.99 20.37
C GLU A 8 34.26 -4.93 21.19
N ALA A 9 33.33 -5.61 20.52
CA ALA A 9 32.47 -6.65 21.08
C ALA A 9 32.01 -7.63 19.99
N ALA A 10 31.80 -8.90 20.34
CA ALA A 10 31.41 -9.92 19.38
C ALA A 10 30.06 -9.60 18.70
N PHE A 11 29.87 -10.09 17.47
CA PHE A 11 28.58 -9.92 16.80
C PHE A 11 27.47 -10.65 17.56
N GLY A 12 26.33 -9.98 17.72
CA GLY A 12 25.18 -10.48 18.48
C GLY A 12 25.15 -10.02 19.94
N SER A 13 26.25 -9.47 20.47
CA SER A 13 26.35 -9.05 21.88
C SER A 13 26.43 -7.55 22.07
N TRP A 14 26.23 -6.72 21.04
CA TRP A 14 26.32 -5.27 21.16
C TRP A 14 25.14 -4.71 21.97
N PRO A 15 25.37 -3.98 23.08
CA PRO A 15 24.33 -3.23 23.75
C PRO A 15 23.65 -2.23 22.80
N SER A 16 22.31 -2.13 22.89
CA SER A 16 21.49 -1.25 22.06
C SER A 16 20.31 -0.71 22.85
N LEU A 17 19.97 0.57 22.63
CA LEU A 17 18.80 1.23 23.22
C LEU A 17 17.48 0.81 22.56
N LEU A 18 17.53 0.16 21.39
CA LEU A 18 16.36 -0.44 20.76
C LEU A 18 15.99 -1.71 21.52
N THR A 19 15.04 -1.63 22.45
CA THR A 19 14.58 -2.76 23.27
C THR A 19 13.63 -3.69 22.50
N ALA A 20 13.43 -4.90 23.02
CA ALA A 20 12.44 -5.83 22.46
C ALA A 20 11.02 -5.25 22.56
N ASP A 21 10.70 -4.54 23.65
CA ASP A 21 9.41 -3.86 23.82
C ASP A 21 9.18 -2.78 22.75
N LEU A 22 10.22 -2.01 22.39
CA LEU A 22 10.14 -1.06 21.28
C LEU A 22 9.94 -1.77 19.94
N ALA A 23 10.66 -2.86 19.70
CA ALA A 23 10.55 -3.65 18.48
C ALA A 23 9.20 -4.37 18.34
N ALA A 24 8.55 -4.70 19.45
CA ALA A 24 7.21 -5.28 19.51
C ALA A 24 6.10 -4.24 19.67
N SER A 25 6.45 -2.97 19.90
CA SER A 25 5.47 -1.90 20.10
C SER A 25 4.61 -1.73 18.85
N SER A 26 3.31 -1.56 19.07
CA SER A 26 2.38 -1.32 17.97
C SER A 26 2.44 0.15 17.56
N ALA A 27 2.93 0.41 16.36
CA ALA A 27 2.81 1.73 15.75
C ALA A 27 1.36 2.02 15.35
N LYS A 28 1.02 3.30 15.27
CA LYS A 28 -0.24 3.75 14.67
C LYS A 28 -0.25 3.31 13.21
N LYS A 29 -1.41 2.86 12.74
CA LYS A 29 -1.60 2.47 11.34
C LYS A 29 -2.13 3.64 10.55
N LEU A 30 -1.75 3.72 9.28
CA LEU A 30 -2.33 4.66 8.33
C LEU A 30 -3.35 3.89 7.49
N GLY A 31 -4.59 4.39 7.46
CA GLY A 31 -5.71 3.76 6.73
C GLY A 31 -6.17 4.55 5.50
N GLY A 32 -5.50 5.66 5.20
CA GLY A 32 -5.81 6.55 4.08
C GLY A 32 -5.77 8.02 4.47
N ILE A 33 -5.70 8.88 3.46
CA ILE A 33 -5.63 10.33 3.57
C ILE A 33 -6.72 11.00 2.72
N ALA A 34 -7.17 12.18 3.11
CA ALA A 34 -8.12 12.96 2.34
C ALA A 34 -7.91 14.47 2.56
N VAL A 35 -8.43 15.29 1.66
CA VAL A 35 -8.32 16.75 1.75
C VAL A 35 -9.62 17.41 1.31
N SER A 36 -10.16 18.31 2.13
CA SER A 36 -11.39 19.03 1.86
C SER A 36 -11.25 20.53 2.15
N GLY A 37 -12.32 21.31 1.95
CA GLY A 37 -12.33 22.73 2.35
C GLY A 37 -12.09 22.94 3.85
N HIS A 38 -12.25 21.89 4.65
CA HIS A 38 -12.01 21.90 6.09
C HIS A 38 -10.57 21.55 6.48
N GLY A 39 -9.69 21.24 5.52
CA GLY A 39 -8.29 20.90 5.78
C GLY A 39 -7.93 19.48 5.38
N PHE A 40 -6.87 18.96 6.01
CA PHE A 40 -6.31 17.65 5.70
C PHE A 40 -6.80 16.60 6.71
N PHE A 41 -7.02 15.37 6.27
CA PHE A 41 -7.59 14.31 7.08
C PHE A 41 -6.76 13.03 6.96
N ILE A 42 -6.62 12.34 8.09
CA ILE A 42 -5.84 11.10 8.22
C ILE A 42 -6.72 10.07 8.91
N LEU A 43 -6.85 8.88 8.31
CA LEU A 43 -7.39 7.73 9.02
C LEU A 43 -6.29 7.05 9.83
N GLU A 44 -6.32 7.28 11.13
CA GLU A 44 -5.34 6.74 12.09
C GLU A 44 -5.88 5.51 12.80
N GLY A 45 -5.25 4.35 12.59
CA GLY A 45 -5.50 3.15 13.40
C GLY A 45 -4.74 3.23 14.72
N ARG A 46 -5.45 3.17 15.84
CA ARG A 46 -4.90 3.36 17.20
C ARG A 46 -4.84 2.05 17.99
N PRO A 47 -3.65 1.42 18.12
CA PRO A 47 -3.51 0.17 18.88
C PRO A 47 -3.95 0.30 20.34
N THR A 48 -3.69 1.44 20.97
CA THR A 48 -4.06 1.74 22.36
C THR A 48 -5.56 1.93 22.59
N GLU A 49 -6.34 2.03 21.51
CA GLU A 49 -7.79 2.17 21.54
C GLU A 49 -8.47 0.96 20.88
N SER A 50 -8.02 -0.25 21.26
CA SER A 50 -8.49 -1.53 20.70
C SER A 50 -8.33 -1.64 19.18
N GLY A 51 -7.35 -0.92 18.62
CA GLY A 51 -7.08 -0.91 17.19
C GLY A 51 -8.09 -0.15 16.33
N ARG A 52 -8.93 0.74 16.92
CA ARG A 52 -9.93 1.48 16.12
C ARG A 52 -9.30 2.45 15.13
N GLY A 53 -9.95 2.64 13.98
CA GLY A 53 -9.67 3.68 13.02
C GLY A 53 -10.37 4.99 13.41
N VAL A 54 -9.60 6.08 13.47
CA VAL A 54 -10.04 7.42 13.85
C VAL A 54 -9.70 8.37 12.72
N LEU A 55 -10.70 9.07 12.18
CA LEU A 55 -10.43 10.21 11.32
C LEU A 55 -9.96 11.38 12.16
N VAL A 56 -8.75 11.85 11.85
CA VAL A 56 -8.09 12.98 12.49
C VAL A 56 -7.99 14.10 11.46
N GLN A 57 -8.55 15.25 11.77
CA GLN A 57 -8.45 16.47 10.98
C GLN A 57 -7.23 17.26 11.41
N HIS A 58 -6.37 17.61 10.46
CA HIS A 58 -5.30 18.59 10.60
C HIS A 58 -5.78 19.94 10.06
N ILE A 59 -5.68 20.97 10.90
CA ILE A 59 -6.01 22.35 10.58
C ILE A 59 -4.71 23.16 10.63
N ASP A 60 -4.30 23.68 9.47
CA ASP A 60 -3.12 24.54 9.34
C ASP A 60 -3.23 25.77 10.27
N GLY A 61 -2.15 26.06 11.01
CA GLY A 61 -2.08 27.25 11.85
C GLY A 61 -0.74 27.38 12.59
N PRO A 62 -0.53 28.45 13.39
CA PRO A 62 0.75 28.67 14.08
C PRO A 62 1.20 27.54 15.00
N ASN A 63 0.28 26.67 15.43
CA ASN A 63 0.53 25.55 16.34
C ASN A 63 0.04 24.20 15.80
N ASP A 64 -0.36 24.09 14.52
CA ASP A 64 -0.94 22.90 13.89
C ASP A 64 -1.90 22.07 14.77
N VAL A 65 -3.20 22.19 14.55
CA VAL A 65 -4.19 21.51 15.39
C VAL A 65 -4.60 20.18 14.76
N PHE A 66 -4.46 19.09 15.52
CA PHE A 66 -5.01 17.77 15.19
C PHE A 66 -6.25 17.50 16.05
N LYS A 67 -7.38 17.28 15.40
CA LYS A 67 -8.68 17.07 16.04
C LYS A 67 -9.28 15.74 15.62
N ASP A 68 -9.66 14.93 16.61
CA ASP A 68 -10.44 13.72 16.38
C ASP A 68 -11.84 14.07 15.89
N ILE A 69 -12.22 13.51 14.75
CA ILE A 69 -13.54 13.68 14.14
C ILE A 69 -14.42 12.48 14.45
N THR A 70 -13.87 11.28 14.45
CA THR A 70 -14.62 10.06 14.74
C THR A 70 -14.91 9.93 16.25
N PRO A 71 -16.19 9.87 16.67
CA PRO A 71 -16.53 9.65 18.07
C PRO A 71 -16.03 8.30 18.59
N SER A 72 -15.84 8.17 19.90
CA SER A 72 -15.24 6.99 20.54
C SER A 72 -16.02 5.67 20.34
N GLU A 73 -17.33 5.76 20.07
CA GLU A 73 -18.22 4.61 19.81
C GLU A 73 -18.02 4.02 18.40
N PHE A 74 -17.32 4.75 17.51
CA PHE A 74 -17.14 4.41 16.11
C PHE A 74 -15.70 4.02 15.78
N ASN A 75 -15.57 3.14 14.80
CA ASN A 75 -14.30 2.65 14.31
C ASN A 75 -14.35 2.66 12.78
N VAL A 76 -13.66 3.61 12.15
CA VAL A 76 -13.65 3.75 10.69
C VAL A 76 -12.79 2.65 10.07
N ARG A 77 -13.44 1.55 9.67
CA ARG A 77 -12.80 0.38 9.03
C ARG A 77 -13.86 -0.53 8.43
N THR A 78 -13.55 -1.09 7.27
CA THR A 78 -14.37 -2.08 6.57
C THR A 78 -13.66 -3.44 6.47
N LEU A 79 -14.45 -4.49 6.27
CA LEU A 79 -14.02 -5.88 6.06
C LEU A 79 -14.33 -6.40 4.65
N VAL A 80 -14.70 -5.53 3.69
CA VAL A 80 -14.84 -5.98 2.29
C VAL A 80 -13.55 -6.68 1.85
N HIS A 81 -13.68 -7.89 1.30
CA HIS A 81 -12.57 -8.79 0.92
C HIS A 81 -11.64 -9.16 2.09
N GLU A 82 -12.09 -9.03 3.33
CA GLU A 82 -11.38 -9.23 4.61
C GLU A 82 -10.16 -8.31 4.86
N TYR A 83 -9.55 -7.75 3.80
CA TYR A 83 -8.46 -6.78 3.89
C TYR A 83 -8.97 -5.35 4.13
N GLY A 84 -10.12 -4.99 3.54
CA GLY A 84 -10.68 -3.64 3.61
C GLY A 84 -9.89 -2.59 2.83
N GLY A 85 -9.81 -1.38 3.38
CA GLY A 85 -9.35 -0.18 2.65
C GLY A 85 -10.53 0.65 2.14
N GLY A 86 -10.27 1.86 1.62
CA GLY A 86 -11.33 2.75 1.10
C GLY A 86 -12.50 2.95 2.07
N ALA A 87 -12.23 3.01 3.38
CA ALA A 87 -13.25 2.93 4.41
C ALA A 87 -14.04 4.23 4.62
N PHE A 88 -13.61 5.32 3.99
CA PHE A 88 -14.26 6.63 4.10
C PHE A 88 -14.08 7.46 2.83
N THR A 89 -14.98 8.42 2.65
CA THR A 89 -14.94 9.46 1.62
C THR A 89 -15.32 10.78 2.26
N ILE A 90 -14.57 11.84 1.96
CA ILE A 90 -14.92 13.21 2.38
C ILE A 90 -15.38 13.96 1.16
N ASP A 91 -16.53 14.60 1.25
CA ASP A 91 -17.09 15.39 0.17
C ASP A 91 -17.82 16.62 0.72
N GLY A 92 -17.31 17.80 0.38
CA GLY A 92 -17.77 19.06 0.97
C GLY A 92 -17.64 19.08 2.50
N ASP A 93 -18.78 19.21 3.18
CA ASP A 93 -18.89 19.28 4.63
C ASP A 93 -19.17 17.91 5.28
N ASP A 94 -19.18 16.84 4.49
CA ASP A 94 -19.66 15.53 4.92
C ASP A 94 -18.55 14.48 4.85
N VAL A 95 -18.56 13.57 5.82
CA VAL A 95 -17.78 12.34 5.83
C VAL A 95 -18.74 11.16 5.75
N ILE A 96 -18.52 10.31 4.76
CA ILE A 96 -19.20 9.01 4.65
C ILE A 96 -18.18 7.94 5.01
N PHE A 97 -18.51 7.03 5.93
CA PHE A 97 -17.56 6.00 6.35
C PHE A 97 -18.23 4.68 6.71
N SER A 98 -17.47 3.60 6.61
CA SER A 98 -17.86 2.27 7.08
C SER A 98 -17.47 2.10 8.55
N ASN A 99 -18.44 1.75 9.39
CA ASN A 99 -18.21 1.50 10.80
C ASN A 99 -17.88 0.03 11.05
N TYR A 100 -16.75 -0.26 11.71
CA TYR A 100 -16.25 -1.62 11.88
C TYR A 100 -17.23 -2.54 12.64
N LYS A 101 -17.92 -1.99 13.63
CA LYS A 101 -18.75 -2.74 14.57
C LYS A 101 -19.93 -3.44 13.90
N ASP A 102 -20.56 -2.77 12.94
CA ASP A 102 -21.77 -3.24 12.25
C ASP A 102 -21.64 -3.28 10.72
N GLN A 103 -20.50 -2.82 10.18
CA GLN A 103 -20.18 -2.75 8.75
C GLN A 103 -21.13 -1.86 7.94
N ARG A 104 -21.95 -1.03 8.60
CA ARG A 104 -22.86 -0.08 7.95
C ARG A 104 -22.12 1.16 7.49
N LEU A 105 -22.69 1.84 6.49
CA LEU A 105 -22.28 3.18 6.13
C LEU A 105 -22.93 4.22 7.04
N TYR A 106 -22.14 5.20 7.44
CA TYR A 106 -22.55 6.34 8.24
C TYR A 106 -22.18 7.64 7.56
N LEU A 107 -23.04 8.65 7.71
CA LEU A 107 -22.83 10.03 7.31
C LEU A 107 -22.57 10.88 8.56
N GLN A 108 -21.52 11.69 8.55
CA GLN A 108 -21.19 12.61 9.61
C GLN A 108 -20.87 14.00 9.03
N SER A 109 -21.57 15.02 9.52
CA SER A 109 -21.30 16.41 9.17
C SER A 109 -20.10 16.95 9.96
N LEU A 110 -19.15 17.56 9.25
CA LEU A 110 -17.95 18.20 9.80
C LEU A 110 -18.26 19.54 10.49
N THR A 111 -19.28 20.26 10.03
CA THR A 111 -19.59 21.63 10.49
C THR A 111 -20.49 21.66 11.73
N SER A 112 -21.46 20.76 11.81
CA SER A 112 -22.43 20.73 12.93
C SER A 112 -21.95 19.95 14.15
N GLY A 113 -20.80 19.24 14.05
CA GLY A 113 -20.35 18.31 15.08
C GLY A 113 -21.35 17.19 15.35
N GLY A 114 -22.22 16.90 14.37
CA GLY A 114 -23.31 15.94 14.48
C GLY A 114 -22.82 14.52 14.76
N GLN A 115 -23.61 13.76 15.50
CA GLN A 115 -23.39 12.32 15.64
C GLN A 115 -23.53 11.63 14.27
N PRO A 116 -22.69 10.63 13.96
CA PRO A 116 -22.82 9.86 12.72
C PRO A 116 -24.22 9.23 12.62
N ILE A 117 -24.88 9.44 11.48
CA ILE A 117 -26.20 8.85 11.16
C ILE A 117 -26.03 7.71 10.15
N PRO A 118 -26.69 6.55 10.34
CA PRO A 118 -26.55 5.45 9.40
C PRO A 118 -27.25 5.74 8.07
N LEU A 119 -26.62 5.33 6.97
CA LEU A 119 -27.15 5.41 5.61
C LEU A 119 -27.71 4.08 5.11
N THR A 120 -27.25 2.96 5.66
CA THR A 120 -27.65 1.61 5.22
C THR A 120 -28.44 0.86 6.31
N PRO A 121 -29.28 -0.13 5.96
CA PRO A 121 -30.09 -0.88 6.91
C PRO A 121 -29.26 -1.53 8.02
N ASP A 122 -29.90 -1.76 9.17
CA ASP A 122 -29.36 -2.62 10.20
C ASP A 122 -29.72 -4.07 9.89
N TYR A 123 -28.71 -4.87 9.51
CA TYR A 123 -28.88 -6.28 9.19
C TYR A 123 -28.75 -7.19 10.42
N GLY A 124 -28.57 -6.63 11.62
CA GLY A 124 -28.37 -7.40 12.85
C GLY A 124 -27.00 -8.09 12.96
N GLY A 125 -26.03 -7.71 12.10
CA GLY A 125 -24.70 -8.31 12.03
C GLY A 125 -23.80 -7.61 11.02
N ASN A 126 -22.62 -8.17 10.77
CA ASN A 126 -21.57 -7.63 9.88
C ASN A 126 -21.54 -8.28 8.48
N GLU A 127 -22.69 -8.83 8.06
CA GLU A 127 -22.82 -9.64 6.84
C GLU A 127 -22.86 -8.79 5.57
N VAL A 128 -23.21 -7.50 5.66
CA VAL A 128 -23.22 -6.58 4.53
C VAL A 128 -22.22 -5.47 4.80
N ARG A 129 -21.26 -5.32 3.90
CA ARG A 129 -20.07 -4.49 4.08
C ARG A 129 -19.92 -3.56 2.89
N TYR A 130 -19.30 -2.40 3.09
CA TYR A 130 -19.13 -1.39 2.05
C TYR A 130 -17.70 -0.85 2.02
N ALA A 131 -17.22 -0.47 0.83
CA ALA A 131 -15.90 0.10 0.65
C ALA A 131 -15.84 0.94 -0.64
N ASP A 132 -14.81 1.79 -0.74
CA ASP A 132 -14.38 2.45 -1.97
C ASP A 132 -15.51 3.16 -2.71
N GLY A 133 -16.02 4.24 -2.12
CA GLY A 133 -17.16 4.93 -2.68
C GLY A 133 -16.90 6.36 -3.14
N VAL A 134 -17.79 6.83 -4.01
CA VAL A 134 -17.77 8.15 -4.64
C VAL A 134 -19.15 8.80 -4.49
N VAL A 135 -19.18 10.11 -4.23
CA VAL A 135 -20.43 10.86 -4.11
C VAL A 135 -20.92 11.30 -5.49
N ASP A 136 -22.19 11.00 -5.78
CA ASP A 136 -22.92 11.52 -6.92
C ASP A 136 -23.83 12.66 -6.45
N ARG A 137 -23.32 13.90 -6.52
CA ARG A 137 -24.07 15.10 -6.13
C ARG A 137 -25.28 15.39 -7.03
N ARG A 138 -25.26 14.93 -8.29
CA ARG A 138 -26.36 15.12 -9.24
C ARG A 138 -27.64 14.42 -8.75
N LEU A 139 -27.48 13.26 -8.10
CA LEU A 139 -28.58 12.45 -7.58
C LEU A 139 -28.60 12.32 -6.05
N ASN A 140 -27.73 13.06 -5.35
CA ASN A 140 -27.60 13.04 -3.90
C ASN A 140 -27.49 11.62 -3.31
N ARG A 141 -26.56 10.83 -3.87
CA ARG A 141 -26.34 9.43 -3.51
C ARG A 141 -24.84 9.12 -3.40
N PHE A 142 -24.53 8.03 -2.72
CA PHE A 142 -23.19 7.47 -2.62
C PHE A 142 -23.11 6.16 -3.41
N ILE A 143 -22.16 6.06 -4.34
CA ILE A 143 -21.91 4.85 -5.10
C ILE A 143 -20.70 4.14 -4.51
N THR A 144 -20.82 2.86 -4.16
CA THR A 144 -19.81 2.13 -3.38
C THR A 144 -19.80 0.65 -3.74
N VAL A 145 -18.71 -0.04 -3.47
CA VAL A 145 -18.67 -1.50 -3.48
C VAL A 145 -19.43 -2.01 -2.27
N ARG A 146 -20.31 -3.01 -2.47
CA ARG A 146 -20.97 -3.79 -1.43
C ARG A 146 -20.50 -5.24 -1.51
N GLU A 147 -20.20 -5.83 -0.37
CA GLU A 147 -20.07 -7.29 -0.19
C GLU A 147 -21.24 -7.77 0.67
N ASP A 148 -22.03 -8.71 0.16
CA ASP A 148 -23.22 -9.24 0.81
C ASP A 148 -23.09 -10.75 1.07
N ASN A 149 -22.95 -11.10 2.35
CA ASN A 149 -22.79 -12.46 2.85
C ASN A 149 -24.07 -12.99 3.56
N ARG A 150 -25.23 -12.34 3.38
CA ARG A 150 -26.48 -12.76 4.05
C ARG A 150 -26.95 -14.16 3.64
N LEU A 151 -26.62 -14.59 2.42
CA LEU A 151 -26.94 -15.94 1.93
C LEU A 151 -25.91 -16.96 2.44
N LYS A 152 -26.26 -17.64 3.54
CA LYS A 152 -25.42 -18.69 4.14
C LYS A 152 -25.08 -19.80 3.13
N ASN A 153 -23.86 -20.33 3.24
CA ASN A 153 -23.30 -21.40 2.40
C ASN A 153 -23.17 -21.04 0.90
N LYS A 154 -23.11 -19.76 0.58
CA LYS A 154 -22.68 -19.26 -0.72
C LYS A 154 -21.48 -18.36 -0.53
N GLU A 155 -20.72 -18.17 -1.60
CA GLU A 155 -19.72 -17.11 -1.64
C GLU A 155 -20.41 -15.74 -1.51
N PRO A 156 -19.77 -14.76 -0.85
CA PRO A 156 -20.28 -13.40 -0.77
C PRO A 156 -20.53 -12.82 -2.17
N VAL A 157 -21.64 -12.11 -2.32
CA VAL A 157 -21.94 -11.41 -3.58
C VAL A 157 -21.35 -10.00 -3.49
N ASN A 158 -20.41 -9.69 -4.38
CA ASN A 158 -19.87 -8.34 -4.51
C ASN A 158 -20.61 -7.58 -5.61
N GLU A 159 -20.91 -6.31 -5.37
CA GLU A 159 -21.68 -5.47 -6.29
C GLU A 159 -21.25 -4.01 -6.19
N ILE A 160 -21.56 -3.21 -7.21
CA ILE A 160 -21.54 -1.74 -7.10
C ILE A 160 -22.96 -1.29 -6.87
N VAL A 161 -23.19 -0.56 -5.78
CA VAL A 161 -24.52 -0.13 -5.33
C VAL A 161 -24.59 1.37 -5.13
N ALA A 162 -25.80 1.92 -5.22
CA ALA A 162 -26.13 3.29 -4.86
C ALA A 162 -26.89 3.35 -3.53
N VAL A 163 -26.48 4.25 -2.64
CA VAL A 163 -27.05 4.51 -1.33
C VAL A 163 -27.53 5.96 -1.28
N GLU A 164 -28.80 6.20 -0.92
CA GLU A 164 -29.32 7.57 -0.76
C GLU A 164 -28.61 8.28 0.41
N LEU A 165 -28.28 9.57 0.26
CA LEU A 165 -27.61 10.34 1.32
C LEU A 165 -28.59 10.96 2.34
N SER A 166 -29.90 10.81 2.15
CA SER A 166 -30.90 11.28 3.12
C SER A 166 -31.08 10.25 4.25
N GLY A 167 -30.58 10.58 5.44
CA GLY A 167 -30.69 9.70 6.63
C GLY A 167 -32.11 9.49 7.17
N ASP A 168 -33.12 10.20 6.66
CA ASP A 168 -34.49 10.14 7.14
C ASP A 168 -35.24 8.86 6.74
N ASN A 169 -34.78 8.17 5.69
CA ASN A 169 -35.42 6.95 5.19
C ASN A 169 -34.38 5.95 4.69
N ILE A 170 -33.87 5.12 5.61
CA ILE A 170 -32.88 4.09 5.30
C ILE A 170 -33.53 2.98 4.46
N LYS A 171 -32.98 2.76 3.26
CA LYS A 171 -33.45 1.74 2.30
C LYS A 171 -32.33 0.77 1.96
N GLU A 172 -32.72 -0.37 1.40
CA GLU A 172 -31.78 -1.27 0.72
C GLU A 172 -31.07 -0.54 -0.41
N PRO A 173 -29.72 -0.65 -0.51
CA PRO A 173 -28.97 -0.08 -1.62
C PRO A 173 -29.44 -0.61 -2.97
N GLU A 174 -29.47 0.29 -3.95
CA GLU A 174 -29.84 -0.04 -5.32
C GLU A 174 -28.63 -0.63 -6.06
N VAL A 175 -28.78 -1.82 -6.61
CA VAL A 175 -27.71 -2.47 -7.40
C VAL A 175 -27.54 -1.78 -8.75
N LEU A 176 -26.32 -1.35 -9.06
CA LEU A 176 -25.93 -0.78 -10.35
C LEU A 176 -25.16 -1.79 -11.21
N VAL A 177 -24.21 -2.52 -10.61
CA VAL A 177 -23.40 -3.55 -11.28
C VAL A 177 -23.34 -4.81 -10.42
N THR A 178 -23.54 -5.97 -11.05
CA THR A 178 -23.48 -7.30 -10.44
C THR A 178 -23.12 -8.35 -11.49
N GLY A 179 -22.71 -9.53 -11.06
CA GLY A 179 -22.48 -10.71 -11.91
C GLY A 179 -21.04 -11.23 -11.98
N ASN A 180 -20.04 -10.45 -11.55
CA ASN A 180 -18.66 -10.93 -11.31
C ASN A 180 -18.42 -11.10 -9.82
N ASP A 181 -17.32 -11.79 -9.48
CA ASP A 181 -17.05 -12.17 -8.09
C ASP A 181 -16.53 -10.99 -7.27
N PHE A 182 -15.87 -10.02 -7.92
CA PHE A 182 -15.25 -8.89 -7.25
C PHE A 182 -15.34 -7.58 -8.05
N TYR A 183 -15.38 -6.46 -7.32
CA TYR A 183 -15.48 -5.11 -7.86
C TYR A 183 -14.59 -4.14 -7.08
N SER A 184 -14.08 -3.11 -7.74
CA SER A 184 -13.37 -1.99 -7.11
C SER A 184 -13.40 -0.72 -7.98
N PHE A 185 -12.94 0.39 -7.41
CA PHE A 185 -12.78 1.69 -8.06
C PHE A 185 -14.02 2.21 -8.81
N PRO A 186 -15.23 2.28 -8.21
CA PRO A 186 -16.31 3.07 -8.81
C PRO A 186 -15.88 4.54 -8.85
N ARG A 187 -15.72 5.09 -10.06
CA ARG A 187 -15.22 6.46 -10.29
C ARG A 187 -16.11 7.19 -11.28
N LEU A 188 -16.75 8.25 -10.81
CA LEU A 188 -17.57 9.12 -11.66
C LEU A 188 -16.68 10.11 -12.41
N ASN A 189 -17.09 10.42 -13.65
CA ASN A 189 -16.54 11.58 -14.34
C ASN A 189 -17.13 12.88 -13.77
N THR A 190 -16.58 14.03 -14.17
CA THR A 190 -16.89 15.34 -13.57
C THR A 190 -18.38 15.71 -13.57
N ASP A 191 -19.14 15.33 -14.60
CA ASP A 191 -20.57 15.64 -14.71
C ASP A 191 -21.50 14.50 -14.26
N ALA A 192 -20.92 13.41 -13.72
CA ALA A 192 -21.64 12.20 -13.29
C ALA A 192 -22.55 11.60 -14.39
N SER A 193 -22.15 11.75 -15.67
CA SER A 193 -22.77 11.07 -16.82
C SER A 193 -22.14 9.72 -17.13
N ARG A 194 -20.95 9.44 -16.59
CA ARG A 194 -20.24 8.16 -16.74
C ARG A 194 -19.64 7.69 -15.44
N ILE A 195 -19.55 6.37 -15.30
CA ILE A 195 -18.84 5.69 -14.22
C ILE A 195 -17.82 4.72 -14.81
N ALA A 196 -16.62 4.69 -14.24
CA ALA A 196 -15.63 3.64 -14.46
C ALA A 196 -15.60 2.70 -13.26
N TRP A 197 -15.28 1.43 -13.47
CA TRP A 197 -15.02 0.46 -12.40
C TRP A 197 -14.13 -0.67 -12.88
N ILE A 198 -13.58 -1.40 -11.92
CA ILE A 198 -12.80 -2.63 -12.16
C ILE A 198 -13.59 -3.82 -11.67
N GLU A 199 -13.59 -4.89 -12.45
CA GLU A 199 -14.17 -6.18 -12.10
C GLU A 199 -13.21 -7.34 -12.40
N TRP A 200 -13.29 -8.40 -11.61
CA TRP A 200 -12.57 -9.64 -11.87
C TRP A 200 -13.32 -10.82 -11.25
N SER A 201 -12.92 -12.02 -11.65
CA SER A 201 -13.56 -13.26 -11.23
C SER A 201 -12.52 -14.32 -10.89
N HIS A 202 -12.97 -15.29 -10.10
CA HIS A 202 -12.25 -16.53 -9.89
C HIS A 202 -11.89 -17.19 -11.23
N PRO A 203 -10.73 -17.84 -11.32
CA PRO A 203 -9.74 -18.05 -10.26
C PRO A 203 -8.68 -16.93 -10.15
N CYS A 204 -8.87 -15.78 -10.82
CA CYS A 204 -7.85 -14.74 -10.92
C CYS A 204 -7.89 -13.80 -9.72
N LEU A 205 -6.70 -13.35 -9.27
CA LEU A 205 -6.55 -12.18 -8.41
C LEU A 205 -6.43 -10.91 -9.28
N PRO A 206 -6.64 -9.70 -8.73
CA PRO A 206 -6.68 -8.47 -9.54
C PRO A 206 -5.35 -8.17 -10.25
N TRP A 207 -4.22 -8.70 -9.76
CA TRP A 207 -2.90 -8.60 -10.41
C TRP A 207 -2.60 -9.71 -11.43
N ASP A 208 -3.41 -10.76 -11.46
CA ASP A 208 -3.33 -11.81 -12.47
C ASP A 208 -4.09 -11.35 -13.70
N LYS A 209 -5.37 -11.01 -13.52
CA LYS A 209 -6.23 -10.54 -14.59
C LYS A 209 -7.44 -9.79 -14.02
N SER A 210 -7.69 -8.59 -14.52
CA SER A 210 -8.89 -7.80 -14.22
C SER A 210 -9.36 -7.05 -15.45
N GLU A 211 -10.58 -6.51 -15.39
CA GLU A 211 -11.18 -5.75 -16.47
C GLU A 211 -11.56 -4.35 -15.99
N LEU A 212 -11.24 -3.34 -16.80
CA LEU A 212 -11.68 -1.95 -16.61
C LEU A 212 -12.85 -1.66 -17.52
N TRP A 213 -13.95 -1.22 -16.93
CA TRP A 213 -15.20 -0.92 -17.62
C TRP A 213 -15.59 0.54 -17.46
N ILE A 214 -16.29 1.06 -18.47
CA ILE A 214 -17.01 2.33 -18.43
C ILE A 214 -18.49 2.04 -18.65
N GLY A 215 -19.36 2.76 -17.95
CA GLY A 215 -20.80 2.75 -18.13
C GLY A 215 -21.39 4.16 -18.25
N ASP A 216 -22.27 4.36 -19.22
CA ASP A 216 -23.06 5.60 -19.36
C ASP A 216 -24.22 5.57 -18.35
N LEU A 217 -24.38 6.66 -17.59
CA LEU A 217 -25.43 6.83 -16.59
C LEU A 217 -26.61 7.64 -17.15
N SER A 218 -27.83 7.16 -16.92
CA SER A 218 -29.06 7.88 -17.24
C SER A 218 -29.28 9.10 -16.33
N SER A 219 -30.31 9.90 -16.65
CA SER A 219 -30.81 10.95 -15.77
C SER A 219 -31.19 10.43 -14.39
N GLU A 220 -31.69 9.20 -14.29
CA GLU A 220 -32.03 8.51 -13.03
C GLU A 220 -30.82 7.78 -12.42
N GLY A 221 -29.66 7.82 -13.07
CA GLY A 221 -28.43 7.25 -12.55
C GLY A 221 -28.30 5.75 -12.75
N LYS A 222 -29.03 5.18 -13.72
CA LYS A 222 -28.93 3.78 -14.14
C LYS A 222 -27.86 3.59 -15.20
N ILE A 223 -27.16 2.46 -15.19
CA ILE A 223 -26.19 2.13 -16.24
C ILE A 223 -26.96 1.68 -17.49
N LEU A 224 -26.81 2.44 -18.57
CA LEU A 224 -27.50 2.22 -19.85
C LEU A 224 -26.71 1.30 -20.79
N LYS A 225 -25.44 1.66 -21.00
CA LYS A 225 -24.49 0.95 -21.86
C LYS A 225 -23.18 0.82 -21.12
N LYS A 226 -22.53 -0.35 -21.24
CA LYS A 226 -21.19 -0.57 -20.72
C LYS A 226 -20.21 -1.01 -21.80
N SER A 227 -18.96 -0.62 -21.67
CA SER A 227 -17.85 -0.99 -22.56
C SER A 227 -16.60 -1.29 -21.74
N CYS A 228 -16.00 -2.45 -22.01
CA CYS A 228 -14.70 -2.80 -21.47
C CYS A 228 -13.62 -1.99 -22.21
N VAL A 229 -12.79 -1.26 -21.47
CA VAL A 229 -11.71 -0.40 -21.99
C VAL A 229 -10.38 -1.12 -21.96
N ALA A 230 -10.18 -1.95 -20.93
CA ALA A 230 -8.94 -2.66 -20.67
C ALA A 230 -9.28 -4.03 -20.05
N GLY A 231 -8.52 -5.07 -20.37
CA GLY A 231 -8.70 -6.42 -19.81
C GLY A 231 -9.68 -7.31 -20.57
N LYS A 232 -10.13 -6.89 -21.75
CA LYS A 232 -11.10 -7.64 -22.59
C LYS A 232 -10.74 -9.12 -22.69
N SER A 233 -11.77 -9.97 -22.74
CA SER A 233 -11.62 -11.42 -22.88
C SER A 233 -10.53 -11.84 -23.89
N GLY A 234 -9.64 -12.73 -23.45
CA GLY A 234 -8.48 -13.19 -24.20
C GLY A 234 -7.20 -12.37 -23.99
N VAL A 235 -7.27 -11.17 -23.43
CA VAL A 235 -6.10 -10.37 -23.05
C VAL A 235 -5.76 -10.62 -21.58
N ILE A 236 -4.47 -10.82 -21.31
CA ILE A 236 -3.94 -10.92 -19.95
C ILE A 236 -3.36 -9.55 -19.60
N GLU A 237 -4.05 -8.81 -18.74
CA GLU A 237 -3.60 -7.55 -18.17
C GLU A 237 -4.29 -7.30 -16.83
N SER A 238 -3.70 -6.43 -16.02
CA SER A 238 -4.17 -6.00 -14.70
C SER A 238 -4.35 -4.47 -14.69
N PRO A 239 -5.47 -3.95 -15.21
CA PRO A 239 -5.81 -2.55 -15.05
C PRO A 239 -6.13 -2.20 -13.58
N THR A 240 -5.80 -0.98 -13.17
CA THR A 240 -6.01 -0.43 -11.83
C THR A 240 -6.11 1.10 -11.82
N GLU A 241 -6.63 1.66 -10.72
CA GLU A 241 -6.65 3.09 -10.40
C GLU A 241 -7.17 4.02 -11.53
N PRO A 242 -8.39 3.83 -12.04
CA PRO A 242 -8.98 4.72 -13.04
C PRO A 242 -9.24 6.13 -12.48
N LYS A 243 -8.88 7.17 -13.24
CA LYS A 243 -9.18 8.57 -12.94
C LYS A 243 -9.62 9.31 -14.19
N TRP A 244 -10.73 10.04 -14.10
CA TRP A 244 -11.26 10.85 -15.19
C TRP A 244 -10.57 12.21 -15.25
N SER A 245 -10.24 12.65 -16.47
CA SER A 245 -9.86 14.05 -16.70
C SER A 245 -11.09 14.95 -16.80
N SER A 246 -10.87 16.25 -16.67
CA SER A 246 -11.84 17.32 -16.95
C SER A 246 -12.47 17.23 -18.36
N LYS A 247 -11.75 16.63 -19.32
CA LYS A 247 -12.19 16.46 -20.73
C LYS A 247 -13.02 15.21 -20.95
N GLY A 248 -13.13 14.34 -19.94
CA GLY A 248 -13.83 13.06 -20.03
C GLY A 248 -12.99 11.91 -20.60
N ASP A 249 -11.67 12.10 -20.76
CA ASP A 249 -10.74 11.00 -21.02
C ASP A 249 -10.49 10.21 -19.74
N LEU A 250 -10.19 8.92 -19.85
CA LEU A 250 -9.96 8.05 -18.70
C LEU A 250 -8.49 7.65 -18.62
N PHE A 251 -7.81 8.11 -17.58
CA PHE A 251 -6.46 7.66 -17.23
C PHE A 251 -6.57 6.45 -16.32
N TYR A 252 -5.64 5.52 -16.46
CA TYR A 252 -5.56 4.31 -15.62
C TYR A 252 -4.16 3.73 -15.69
N ILE A 253 -3.88 2.76 -14.82
CA ILE A 253 -2.62 2.02 -14.83
C ILE A 253 -2.88 0.60 -15.32
N SER A 254 -2.00 0.04 -16.14
CA SER A 254 -2.10 -1.35 -16.60
C SER A 254 -0.71 -1.93 -16.87
N ASP A 255 -0.55 -3.24 -16.69
CA ASP A 255 0.70 -3.97 -17.01
C ASP A 255 0.74 -4.51 -18.45
N ARG A 256 -0.22 -4.10 -19.28
CA ARG A 256 -0.29 -4.44 -20.70
C ARG A 256 1.01 -4.04 -21.42
N GLU A 257 1.41 -4.83 -22.41
CA GLU A 257 2.52 -4.61 -23.36
C GLU A 257 3.92 -4.63 -22.75
N THR A 258 4.18 -3.81 -21.73
CA THR A 258 5.50 -3.68 -21.10
C THR A 258 5.75 -4.75 -20.03
N GLY A 259 4.68 -5.34 -19.49
CA GLY A 259 4.75 -6.20 -18.30
C GLY A 259 4.97 -5.43 -17.01
N PHE A 260 5.01 -4.10 -17.03
CA PHE A 260 5.09 -3.25 -15.84
C PHE A 260 3.83 -2.40 -15.76
N TRP A 261 3.29 -2.21 -14.57
CA TRP A 261 2.16 -1.30 -14.37
C TRP A 261 2.56 0.12 -14.79
N ASN A 262 2.10 0.58 -15.95
CA ASN A 262 2.40 1.89 -16.51
C ASN A 262 1.11 2.69 -16.73
N LEU A 263 1.24 4.01 -16.91
CA LEU A 263 0.11 4.91 -17.17
C LEU A 263 -0.41 4.77 -18.60
N TYR A 264 -1.73 4.63 -18.73
CA TYR A 264 -2.50 4.58 -19.96
C TYR A 264 -3.56 5.68 -19.98
N CYS A 265 -3.93 6.14 -21.17
CA CYS A 265 -5.09 7.00 -21.38
C CYS A 265 -6.02 6.33 -22.40
N TRP A 266 -7.31 6.23 -22.07
CA TRP A 266 -8.39 6.01 -23.01
C TRP A 266 -8.93 7.36 -23.49
N ASP A 267 -8.77 7.62 -24.78
CA ASP A 267 -9.24 8.82 -25.46
C ASP A 267 -10.73 8.65 -25.78
N ALA A 268 -11.58 9.49 -25.18
CA ALA A 268 -13.02 9.37 -25.29
C ALA A 268 -13.56 9.66 -26.70
N LYS A 269 -12.80 10.39 -27.53
CA LYS A 269 -13.19 10.74 -28.90
C LYS A 269 -12.80 9.65 -29.89
N LYS A 270 -11.64 9.02 -29.68
CA LYS A 270 -11.12 7.96 -30.55
C LYS A 270 -11.57 6.56 -30.14
N ASP A 271 -12.08 6.41 -28.91
CA ASP A 271 -12.44 5.13 -28.31
C ASP A 271 -11.28 4.12 -28.35
N CYS A 272 -10.09 4.58 -27.96
CA CYS A 272 -8.88 3.76 -27.94
C CYS A 272 -7.99 4.08 -26.75
N SER A 273 -7.25 3.08 -26.27
CA SER A 273 -6.25 3.26 -25.22
C SER A 273 -4.83 3.25 -25.78
N SER A 274 -3.95 4.06 -25.18
CA SER A 274 -2.52 4.07 -25.47
C SER A 274 -1.70 4.29 -24.20
N ALA A 275 -0.51 3.68 -24.15
CA ALA A 275 0.45 3.94 -23.09
C ALA A 275 0.95 5.39 -23.20
N ILE A 276 1.08 6.07 -22.06
CA ILE A 276 1.53 7.47 -22.01
C ILE A 276 3.02 7.54 -21.69
N LEU A 277 3.47 6.69 -20.77
CA LEU A 277 4.87 6.62 -20.31
C LEU A 277 5.29 5.15 -20.15
N PRO A 278 5.62 4.45 -21.25
CA PRO A 278 6.19 3.11 -21.16
C PRO A 278 7.53 3.15 -20.42
N MET A 279 7.65 2.37 -19.33
CA MET A 279 8.84 2.35 -18.50
C MET A 279 8.95 1.01 -17.76
N GLU A 280 10.16 0.47 -17.63
CA GLU A 280 10.47 -0.67 -16.76
C GLU A 280 10.44 -0.26 -15.27
N ALA A 281 9.26 0.17 -14.82
CA ALA A 281 8.97 0.63 -13.47
C ALA A 281 7.49 0.43 -13.15
N GLU A 282 7.17 0.12 -11.89
CA GLU A 282 5.80 -0.09 -11.43
C GLU A 282 5.20 1.24 -10.94
N PHE A 283 4.12 1.69 -11.56
CA PHE A 283 3.36 2.88 -11.16
C PHE A 283 2.20 2.55 -10.23
N SER A 284 2.01 1.29 -9.88
CA SER A 284 1.02 0.83 -8.91
C SER A 284 1.56 -0.35 -8.11
N ARG A 285 0.69 -0.97 -7.33
CA ARG A 285 0.97 -2.03 -6.37
C ARG A 285 -0.21 -3.00 -6.34
N PRO A 286 -0.01 -4.25 -5.89
CA PRO A 286 -1.07 -5.24 -5.90
C PRO A 286 -2.26 -4.78 -5.05
N ALA A 287 -3.45 -4.79 -5.65
CA ALA A 287 -4.70 -4.32 -5.04
C ALA A 287 -5.26 -5.35 -4.04
N TRP A 288 -4.54 -5.55 -2.92
CA TRP A 288 -5.03 -6.37 -1.79
C TRP A 288 -6.18 -5.70 -1.03
N GLY A 289 -6.18 -4.37 -1.00
CA GLY A 289 -7.23 -3.57 -0.40
C GLY A 289 -7.60 -2.39 -1.30
N PHE A 290 -8.61 -1.64 -0.89
CA PHE A 290 -9.12 -0.51 -1.66
C PHE A 290 -8.39 0.80 -1.38
N GLY A 291 -8.47 1.72 -2.34
CA GLY A 291 -8.07 3.11 -2.16
C GLY A 291 -6.65 3.46 -2.59
N ASN A 292 -5.95 2.57 -3.31
CA ASN A 292 -4.66 2.91 -3.90
C ASN A 292 -4.76 4.17 -4.77
N SER A 293 -3.81 5.08 -4.60
CA SER A 293 -3.70 6.35 -5.35
C SER A 293 -2.23 6.69 -5.61
N SER A 294 -1.73 6.23 -6.75
CA SER A 294 -0.32 6.32 -7.15
C SER A 294 -0.05 7.48 -8.11
N TYR A 295 -1.08 8.16 -8.62
CA TYR A 295 -0.94 9.33 -9.49
C TYR A 295 -2.11 10.31 -9.33
N GLU A 296 -1.89 11.58 -9.63
CA GLU A 296 -2.93 12.63 -9.66
C GLU A 296 -2.84 13.39 -10.99
N ILE A 297 -3.99 13.71 -11.56
CA ILE A 297 -4.10 14.60 -12.72
C ILE A 297 -4.14 16.03 -12.17
N LEU A 298 -3.08 16.80 -12.39
CA LEU A 298 -2.98 18.16 -11.87
C LEU A 298 -3.79 19.14 -12.72
N ASP A 299 -3.70 18.94 -14.03
CA ASP A 299 -4.39 19.72 -15.05
C ASP A 299 -4.46 18.94 -16.37
N ASP A 300 -4.96 19.60 -17.42
CA ASP A 300 -5.13 19.06 -18.77
C ASP A 300 -3.85 18.55 -19.45
N CYS A 301 -2.68 18.90 -18.91
CA CYS A 301 -1.37 18.67 -19.49
C CYS A 301 -0.42 17.95 -18.53
N THR A 302 -0.74 17.83 -17.24
CA THR A 302 0.24 17.46 -16.22
C THR A 302 -0.27 16.36 -15.30
N ILE A 303 0.53 15.30 -15.13
CA ILE A 303 0.29 14.21 -14.19
C ILE A 303 1.44 14.13 -13.19
N LEU A 304 1.12 14.10 -11.90
CA LEU A 304 2.05 13.74 -10.84
C LEU A 304 1.89 12.24 -10.55
N CYS A 305 2.98 11.51 -10.40
CA CYS A 305 2.92 10.07 -10.12
C CYS A 305 4.06 9.61 -9.21
N SER A 306 3.78 8.61 -8.37
CA SER A 306 4.78 7.77 -7.75
C SER A 306 5.05 6.56 -8.63
N TYR A 307 6.29 6.09 -8.62
CA TYR A 307 6.69 4.90 -9.36
C TYR A 307 7.85 4.22 -8.65
N ARG A 308 8.02 2.93 -8.92
CA ARG A 308 9.05 2.11 -8.28
C ARG A 308 9.93 1.43 -9.32
N ASN A 309 11.24 1.59 -9.17
CA ASN A 309 12.22 0.92 -10.01
C ASN A 309 13.31 0.28 -9.13
N LYS A 310 13.61 -1.00 -9.39
CA LYS A 310 14.68 -1.77 -8.69
C LYS A 310 14.62 -1.60 -7.15
N GLY A 311 13.42 -1.69 -6.58
CA GLY A 311 13.23 -1.63 -5.13
C GLY A 311 13.25 -0.24 -4.50
N LYS A 312 13.21 0.85 -5.27
CA LYS A 312 13.13 2.23 -4.74
C LYS A 312 11.92 2.97 -5.29
N SER A 313 11.16 3.60 -4.39
CA SER A 313 10.09 4.51 -4.79
C SER A 313 10.67 5.88 -5.19
N ASN A 314 10.04 6.48 -6.18
CA ASN A 314 10.34 7.79 -6.71
C ASN A 314 9.03 8.52 -6.99
N ILE A 315 9.12 9.83 -7.19
CA ILE A 315 8.01 10.67 -7.64
C ILE A 315 8.44 11.42 -8.90
N GLY A 316 7.51 11.65 -9.81
CA GLY A 316 7.76 12.37 -11.05
C GLY A 316 6.55 13.08 -11.59
N ILE A 317 6.81 14.03 -12.48
CA ILE A 317 5.81 14.78 -13.21
C ILE A 317 5.95 14.46 -14.69
N LEU A 318 4.82 14.15 -15.31
CA LEU A 318 4.66 13.87 -16.72
C LEU A 318 3.91 15.03 -17.36
N ASP A 319 4.52 15.63 -18.39
CA ASP A 319 3.89 16.61 -19.26
C ASP A 319 3.36 15.88 -20.51
N LEU A 320 2.03 15.88 -20.66
CA LEU A 320 1.28 15.18 -21.71
C LEU A 320 1.42 15.84 -23.08
N MET A 321 1.79 17.12 -23.14
CA MET A 321 1.91 17.87 -24.41
C MET A 321 3.27 17.65 -25.07
N SER A 322 4.32 17.68 -24.27
CA SER A 322 5.70 17.45 -24.67
C SER A 322 6.13 15.98 -24.58
N HIS A 323 5.31 15.13 -23.94
CA HIS A 323 5.65 13.76 -23.58
C HIS A 323 6.95 13.67 -22.76
N SER A 324 7.22 14.69 -21.95
CA SER A 324 8.44 14.76 -21.13
C SER A 324 8.16 14.32 -19.70
N PHE A 325 9.16 13.67 -19.08
CA PHE A 325 9.06 13.17 -17.72
C PHE A 325 10.20 13.74 -16.87
N LYS A 326 9.85 14.27 -15.70
CA LYS A 326 10.78 14.86 -14.74
C LYS A 326 10.63 14.19 -13.38
N GLN A 327 11.67 13.52 -12.92
CA GLN A 327 11.74 13.01 -11.54
C GLN A 327 11.93 14.17 -10.56
N LEU A 328 11.17 14.18 -9.47
CA LEU A 328 11.36 15.10 -8.33
C LEU A 328 12.11 14.37 -7.20
N ARG A 329 12.86 15.13 -6.40
CA ARG A 329 13.67 14.58 -5.30
C ARG A 329 13.01 14.85 -3.96
N LEU A 330 12.68 13.77 -3.28
CA LEU A 330 12.32 13.73 -1.86
C LEU A 330 13.25 12.73 -1.15
N PRO A 331 13.59 12.93 0.14
CA PRO A 331 14.51 12.05 0.87
C PRO A 331 13.83 10.77 1.41
N PHE A 332 12.81 10.29 0.71
CA PHE A 332 12.04 9.10 1.08
C PHE A 332 12.32 7.98 0.08
N THR A 333 12.46 6.76 0.58
CA THR A 333 12.73 5.57 -0.26
C THR A 333 11.48 4.75 -0.53
N GLU A 334 10.42 4.98 0.25
CA GLU A 334 9.09 4.42 0.07
C GLU A 334 8.10 5.57 -0.06
N ILE A 335 7.28 5.50 -1.10
CA ILE A 335 6.20 6.42 -1.42
C ILE A 335 4.99 5.56 -1.76
N PHE A 336 3.86 5.82 -1.10
CA PHE A 336 2.62 5.06 -1.26
C PHE A 336 1.57 5.95 -1.90
N ASP A 337 0.50 6.25 -1.17
CA ASP A 337 -0.59 7.08 -1.66
C ASP A 337 -0.22 8.55 -1.70
N LEU A 338 -0.69 9.20 -2.76
CA LEU A 338 -0.57 10.62 -2.95
C LEU A 338 -1.92 11.25 -3.26
N LEU A 339 -2.02 12.51 -2.87
CA LEU A 339 -3.20 13.35 -3.02
C LEU A 339 -2.73 14.78 -3.24
N VAL A 340 -3.32 15.46 -4.22
CA VAL A 340 -2.99 16.86 -4.52
C VAL A 340 -4.21 17.74 -4.33
N ARG A 341 -3.99 18.90 -3.72
CA ARG A 341 -4.97 19.99 -3.69
C ARG A 341 -4.25 21.31 -3.83
N ASP A 342 -4.74 22.14 -4.74
CA ASP A 342 -4.11 23.40 -5.11
C ASP A 342 -2.62 23.14 -5.47
N ASN A 343 -1.68 23.81 -4.79
CA ASN A 343 -0.24 23.62 -5.00
C ASN A 343 0.42 22.70 -3.95
N TRP A 344 -0.36 21.92 -3.20
CA TRP A 344 0.14 21.06 -2.14
C TRP A 344 -0.06 19.59 -2.46
N LEU A 345 1.03 18.84 -2.37
CA LEU A 345 1.03 17.39 -2.38
C LEU A 345 1.02 16.88 -0.94
N PHE A 346 0.06 16.03 -0.62
CA PHE A 346 0.04 15.21 0.59
C PHE A 346 0.40 13.79 0.19
N VAL A 347 1.46 13.25 0.77
CA VAL A 347 2.03 11.99 0.33
C VAL A 347 2.42 11.11 1.51
N GLU A 348 2.04 9.85 1.43
CA GLU A 348 2.45 8.81 2.36
C GLU A 348 3.87 8.36 2.04
N VAL A 349 4.76 8.46 3.03
CA VAL A 349 6.20 8.32 2.84
C VAL A 349 6.85 7.55 3.97
N ALA A 350 7.96 6.88 3.67
CA ALA A 350 8.86 6.31 4.67
C ALA A 350 10.30 6.22 4.14
N SER A 351 11.24 6.00 5.05
CA SER A 351 12.64 5.72 4.73
C SER A 351 13.25 4.81 5.79
N PRO A 352 14.51 4.34 5.64
CA PRO A 352 15.16 3.52 6.66
C PRO A 352 15.30 4.24 8.01
N SER A 353 15.21 5.57 8.01
CA SER A 353 15.28 6.44 9.19
C SER A 353 14.02 7.26 9.43
N GLN A 354 12.96 7.06 8.65
CA GLN A 354 11.66 7.74 8.80
C GLN A 354 10.57 6.65 8.83
N PRO A 355 9.81 6.52 9.93
CA PRO A 355 8.66 5.63 9.96
C PRO A 355 7.61 6.06 8.95
N LEU A 356 6.60 5.21 8.73
CA LEU A 356 5.46 5.58 7.89
C LEU A 356 4.88 6.90 8.38
N SER A 357 4.80 7.87 7.48
CA SER A 357 4.50 9.26 7.74
C SER A 357 3.66 9.84 6.61
N VAL A 358 3.03 10.97 6.88
CA VAL A 358 2.45 11.82 5.83
C VAL A 358 3.27 13.10 5.74
N ALA A 359 3.78 13.40 4.56
CA ALA A 359 4.45 14.66 4.25
C ALA A 359 3.53 15.59 3.45
N LYS A 360 3.57 16.88 3.78
CA LYS A 360 3.01 17.98 2.99
C LYS A 360 4.14 18.64 2.22
N VAL A 361 4.04 18.65 0.90
CA VAL A 361 5.09 19.08 -0.02
C VAL A 361 4.55 20.25 -0.84
N ASN A 362 5.31 21.34 -0.91
CA ASN A 362 4.96 22.47 -1.77
C ASN A 362 5.42 22.16 -3.21
N LEU A 363 4.47 22.08 -4.13
CA LEU A 363 4.80 21.83 -5.55
C LEU A 363 5.33 23.09 -6.25
N GLY A 364 5.08 24.29 -5.70
CA GLY A 364 5.60 25.56 -6.20
C GLY A 364 5.36 25.78 -7.70
N SER A 365 6.25 26.52 -8.35
CA SER A 365 6.49 26.36 -9.79
C SER A 365 7.41 25.15 -9.96
N ILE A 366 6.95 24.10 -10.63
CA ILE A 366 7.58 22.78 -10.81
C ILE A 366 9.00 22.80 -11.42
N ASP A 367 9.64 23.95 -11.56
CA ASP A 367 11.00 24.12 -12.09
C ASP A 367 12.10 23.58 -11.15
N SER A 368 11.93 23.61 -9.82
CA SER A 368 12.93 23.06 -8.89
C SER A 368 12.88 21.53 -8.82
N MET A 369 14.06 20.87 -8.80
CA MET A 369 14.15 19.42 -8.60
C MET A 369 14.01 19.00 -7.13
N ASN A 370 14.33 19.91 -6.20
CA ASN A 370 14.19 19.70 -4.77
C ASN A 370 12.91 20.40 -4.30
N LEU A 371 12.10 19.69 -3.53
CA LEU A 371 10.86 20.20 -2.98
C LEU A 371 10.99 20.37 -1.47
N ASP A 372 10.48 21.49 -0.97
CA ASP A 372 10.34 21.72 0.46
C ASP A 372 9.17 20.89 0.99
N TYR A 373 9.38 20.22 2.13
CA TYR A 373 8.37 19.38 2.75
C TYR A 373 8.37 19.51 4.27
N THR A 374 7.20 19.24 4.85
CA THR A 374 7.01 19.10 6.29
C THR A 374 6.31 17.78 6.58
N VAL A 375 6.78 17.02 7.57
CA VAL A 375 6.07 15.82 8.04
C VAL A 375 4.92 16.26 8.94
N LEU A 376 3.68 16.04 8.51
CA LEU A 376 2.48 16.36 9.29
C LEU A 376 2.15 15.26 10.30
N TRP A 377 2.40 14.00 9.93
CA TRP A 377 2.02 12.86 10.74
C TRP A 377 3.06 11.76 10.68
N SER A 378 3.14 10.99 11.76
CA SER A 378 4.02 9.84 11.89
C SER A 378 3.30 8.72 12.64
N SER A 379 3.51 7.49 12.17
CA SER A 379 3.01 6.25 12.76
C SER A 379 3.59 5.98 14.15
N ASN A 380 4.74 6.54 14.49
CA ASN A 380 5.25 6.53 15.85
C ASN A 380 5.68 7.93 16.30
N SER A 381 5.64 8.15 17.61
CA SER A 381 6.10 9.39 18.27
C SER A 381 7.55 9.29 18.75
N LEU A 382 8.31 8.29 18.27
CA LEU A 382 9.69 8.10 18.70
C LEU A 382 10.55 9.29 18.25
N LYS A 383 11.36 9.81 19.17
CA LYS A 383 12.39 10.79 18.83
C LYS A 383 13.53 10.08 18.12
N LEU A 384 13.42 9.94 16.81
CA LEU A 384 14.37 9.17 15.99
C LEU A 384 15.83 9.66 16.12
N SER A 385 16.03 10.94 16.47
CA SER A 385 17.35 11.48 16.77
C SER A 385 18.08 10.73 17.89
N GLU A 386 17.34 10.17 18.86
CA GLU A 386 17.90 9.37 19.96
C GLU A 386 18.33 7.97 19.50
N TYR A 387 17.75 7.47 18.40
CA TYR A 387 17.99 6.13 17.88
C TYR A 387 18.84 6.08 16.61
N SER A 388 19.07 7.23 15.96
CA SER A 388 19.88 7.35 14.74
C SER A 388 21.22 6.59 14.81
N PRO A 389 21.96 6.55 15.94
CA PRO A 389 23.20 5.78 16.06
C PRO A 389 23.06 4.25 15.93
N TYR A 390 21.82 3.74 15.91
CA TYR A 390 21.48 2.32 15.87
C TYR A 390 20.72 1.92 14.58
N LEU A 391 20.48 2.86 13.65
CA LEU A 391 19.68 2.60 12.45
C LEU A 391 20.57 2.17 11.28
N SER A 392 20.44 0.91 10.88
CA SER A 392 21.02 0.37 9.66
C SER A 392 20.24 0.80 8.42
N THR A 393 20.96 1.24 7.38
CA THR A 393 20.41 1.55 6.06
C THR A 393 20.61 0.35 5.13
N PRO A 394 19.59 -0.09 4.38
CA PRO A 394 19.72 -1.24 3.49
C PRO A 394 20.46 -0.91 2.20
N ASP A 395 21.29 -1.85 1.76
CA ASP A 395 21.76 -1.97 0.39
C ASP A 395 20.82 -2.89 -0.39
N ILE A 396 20.35 -2.42 -1.55
CA ILE A 396 19.57 -3.27 -2.45
C ILE A 396 20.56 -4.12 -3.25
N ILE A 397 20.46 -5.44 -3.09
CA ILE A 397 21.33 -6.40 -3.76
C ILE A 397 20.54 -7.23 -4.76
N GLU A 398 21.21 -7.61 -5.84
CA GLU A 398 20.74 -8.57 -6.84
C GLU A 398 21.65 -9.81 -6.76
N PHE A 399 21.06 -11.00 -6.73
CA PHE A 399 21.80 -12.25 -6.57
C PHE A 399 21.27 -13.35 -7.52
N PRO A 400 22.13 -14.29 -7.96
CA PRO A 400 21.72 -15.40 -8.81
C PRO A 400 20.85 -16.39 -8.04
N THR A 401 19.83 -16.93 -8.70
CA THR A 401 18.97 -17.99 -8.17
C THR A 401 19.47 -19.38 -8.58
N GLU A 402 18.85 -20.46 -8.08
CA GLU A 402 19.12 -21.84 -8.55
C GLU A 402 18.79 -22.03 -10.04
N ARG A 403 17.90 -21.19 -10.61
CA ARG A 403 17.57 -21.22 -12.04
C ARG A 403 18.58 -20.42 -12.84
N SER A 404 19.30 -21.11 -13.73
CA SER A 404 20.30 -20.50 -14.60
C SER A 404 19.73 -19.32 -15.40
N GLY A 405 20.44 -18.20 -15.38
CA GLY A 405 20.05 -16.96 -16.07
C GLY A 405 19.01 -16.10 -15.33
N GLN A 406 18.54 -16.53 -14.15
CA GLN A 406 17.62 -15.73 -13.32
C GLN A 406 18.30 -15.17 -12.08
N THR A 407 17.96 -13.92 -11.76
CA THR A 407 18.33 -13.23 -10.52
C THR A 407 17.11 -12.90 -9.68
N ALA A 408 17.34 -12.70 -8.39
CA ALA A 408 16.37 -12.20 -7.41
C ALA A 408 16.98 -11.05 -6.59
N PHE A 409 16.15 -10.36 -5.82
CA PHE A 409 16.53 -9.13 -5.12
C PHE A 409 16.38 -9.26 -3.60
N ALA A 410 17.17 -8.51 -2.83
CA ALA A 410 16.99 -8.39 -1.39
C ALA A 410 17.40 -7.01 -0.87
N ASN A 411 16.76 -6.59 0.22
CA ASN A 411 17.22 -5.46 1.03
C ASN A 411 18.19 -6.01 2.10
N PHE A 412 19.48 -5.77 1.93
CA PHE A 412 20.53 -6.21 2.84
C PHE A 412 20.87 -5.11 3.85
N TYR A 413 20.60 -5.36 5.13
CA TYR A 413 20.92 -4.48 6.23
C TYR A 413 22.20 -4.96 6.94
N PRO A 414 23.31 -4.21 6.87
CA PRO A 414 24.50 -4.56 7.62
C PRO A 414 24.27 -4.33 9.13
N PRO A 415 25.04 -5.00 10.00
CA PRO A 415 25.09 -4.66 11.41
C PRO A 415 25.53 -3.20 11.59
N HIS A 416 24.83 -2.45 12.44
CA HIS A 416 25.11 -1.03 12.60
C HIS A 416 24.88 -0.56 14.04
N ASN A 417 25.94 -0.03 14.66
CA ASN A 417 25.91 0.59 15.98
C ASN A 417 27.11 1.56 16.06
N ASP A 418 26.88 2.82 16.42
CA ASP A 418 27.97 3.80 16.50
C ASP A 418 28.90 3.58 17.70
N ASP A 419 28.45 2.86 18.73
CA ASP A 419 29.23 2.60 19.94
C ASP A 419 30.11 1.35 19.82
N TYR A 420 29.80 0.42 18.92
CA TYR A 420 30.42 -0.90 18.85
C TYR A 420 30.93 -1.30 17.46
N CYS A 421 31.99 -2.08 17.43
CA CYS A 421 32.48 -2.81 16.27
C CYS A 421 32.87 -4.24 16.67
N ALA A 422 32.87 -5.16 15.71
CA ALA A 422 33.38 -6.51 15.95
C ALA A 422 34.89 -6.59 15.74
N PRO A 423 35.58 -7.58 16.36
CA PRO A 423 36.97 -7.89 16.03
C PRO A 423 37.14 -8.17 14.53
N ALA A 424 38.24 -7.72 13.93
CA ALA A 424 38.44 -7.73 12.47
C ALA A 424 38.33 -9.11 11.80
N ALA A 425 38.55 -10.20 12.55
CA ALA A 425 38.46 -11.57 12.04
C ALA A 425 37.05 -12.20 12.15
N GLU A 426 36.13 -11.57 12.88
CA GLU A 426 34.76 -12.06 13.02
C GLU A 426 33.88 -11.57 11.87
N LYS A 427 32.86 -12.36 11.53
CA LYS A 427 31.83 -11.99 10.57
C LYS A 427 30.45 -12.05 11.26
N PRO A 428 29.50 -11.20 10.85
CA PRO A 428 28.19 -11.16 11.48
C PRO A 428 27.37 -12.40 11.13
N PRO A 429 26.52 -12.86 12.05
CA PRO A 429 25.45 -13.80 11.72
C PRO A 429 24.41 -13.11 10.82
N LEU A 430 23.69 -13.89 10.02
CA LEU A 430 22.70 -13.39 9.05
C LEU A 430 21.29 -13.90 9.37
N LEU A 431 20.33 -13.00 9.49
CA LEU A 431 18.91 -13.31 9.52
C LEU A 431 18.30 -13.14 8.13
N VAL A 432 17.80 -14.22 7.53
CA VAL A 432 17.11 -14.14 6.23
C VAL A 432 15.60 -14.03 6.45
N ARG A 433 14.98 -12.97 5.93
CA ARG A 433 13.55 -12.69 6.05
C ARG A 433 12.84 -12.98 4.74
N CYS A 434 11.65 -13.58 4.85
CA CYS A 434 10.70 -13.79 3.77
C CYS A 434 9.39 -13.03 4.08
N HIS A 435 9.04 -12.07 3.23
CA HIS A 435 7.83 -11.26 3.41
C HIS A 435 6.54 -12.04 3.11
N GLY A 436 5.42 -11.60 3.69
CA GLY A 436 4.08 -12.11 3.38
C GLY A 436 3.50 -11.54 2.08
N GLY A 437 2.33 -12.02 1.68
CA GLY A 437 1.68 -11.68 0.41
C GLY A 437 1.12 -12.94 -0.23
N PRO A 438 1.92 -13.75 -0.95
CA PRO A 438 3.32 -13.53 -1.34
C PRO A 438 3.49 -12.52 -2.49
N THR A 439 2.40 -12.15 -3.18
CA THR A 439 2.37 -11.07 -4.17
C THR A 439 2.42 -9.70 -3.48
N ALA A 440 3.60 -9.35 -2.96
CA ALA A 440 3.94 -8.09 -2.33
C ALA A 440 5.46 -7.90 -2.43
N GLU A 441 6.07 -7.04 -1.61
CA GLU A 441 7.53 -6.86 -1.60
C GLU A 441 8.06 -6.44 -0.23
N ALA A 442 9.34 -6.74 0.01
CA ALA A 442 10.12 -6.19 1.09
C ALA A 442 10.33 -4.68 0.89
N ARG A 443 10.00 -3.92 1.94
CA ARG A 443 10.04 -2.45 1.97
C ARG A 443 11.30 -1.96 2.66
N THR A 444 11.78 -0.78 2.29
CA THR A 444 12.92 -0.12 2.96
C THR A 444 12.48 0.90 4.02
N SER A 445 11.23 0.86 4.47
CA SER A 445 10.73 1.67 5.58
C SER A 445 11.39 1.27 6.91
N LEU A 446 11.43 2.22 7.86
CA LEU A 446 11.95 1.95 9.20
C LEU A 446 11.18 0.80 9.85
N ASN A 447 11.87 -0.32 10.06
CA ASN A 447 11.33 -1.51 10.71
C ASN A 447 12.12 -1.78 12.00
N LEU A 448 11.53 -1.46 13.15
CA LEU A 448 12.20 -1.61 14.45
C LEU A 448 12.57 -3.07 14.77
N SER A 449 11.85 -4.05 14.21
CA SER A 449 12.22 -5.47 14.36
C SER A 449 13.50 -5.80 13.60
N ILE A 450 13.73 -5.23 12.39
CA ILE A 450 15.03 -5.33 11.71
C ILE A 450 16.10 -4.60 12.53
N GLN A 451 15.81 -3.37 12.96
CA GLN A 451 16.79 -2.53 13.66
C GLN A 451 17.20 -3.11 15.02
N PHE A 452 16.31 -3.86 15.67
CA PHE A 452 16.62 -4.59 16.89
C PHE A 452 17.79 -5.57 16.70
N TRP A 453 17.82 -6.28 15.57
CA TRP A 453 18.87 -7.25 15.23
C TRP A 453 20.14 -6.56 14.74
N THR A 454 20.01 -5.61 13.81
CA THR A 454 21.17 -4.91 13.22
C THR A 454 21.96 -4.12 14.25
N SER A 455 21.27 -3.47 15.20
CA SER A 455 21.89 -2.75 16.31
C SER A 455 22.66 -3.63 17.30
N ARG A 456 22.43 -4.95 17.25
CA ARG A 456 23.09 -5.96 18.10
C ARG A 456 24.20 -6.71 17.39
N GLY A 457 24.52 -6.37 16.14
CA GLY A 457 25.59 -7.05 15.41
C GLY A 457 25.11 -8.11 14.41
N TRP A 458 23.81 -8.22 14.14
CA TRP A 458 23.29 -9.14 13.13
C TRP A 458 23.17 -8.47 11.76
N ALA A 459 23.49 -9.17 10.69
CA ALA A 459 23.06 -8.77 9.36
C ALA A 459 21.62 -9.27 9.13
N VAL A 460 20.84 -8.56 8.31
CA VAL A 460 19.48 -8.97 7.91
C VAL A 460 19.36 -8.90 6.40
N ALA A 461 18.85 -9.94 5.75
CA ALA A 461 18.51 -9.91 4.33
C ALA A 461 17.00 -10.10 4.17
N ASP A 462 16.29 -9.07 3.71
CA ASP A 462 14.85 -9.13 3.44
C ASP A 462 14.62 -9.41 1.95
N VAL A 463 14.24 -10.65 1.64
CA VAL A 463 14.31 -11.20 0.27
C VAL A 463 13.02 -10.90 -0.48
N ASN A 464 13.16 -10.25 -1.63
CA ASN A 464 12.14 -10.16 -2.67
C ASN A 464 12.31 -11.37 -3.59
N TYR A 465 11.76 -12.51 -3.21
CA TYR A 465 11.84 -13.76 -3.97
C TYR A 465 10.99 -13.71 -5.26
N GLY A 466 11.23 -14.60 -6.23
CA GLY A 466 10.40 -14.71 -7.43
C GLY A 466 8.93 -14.87 -7.06
N GLY A 467 8.08 -13.94 -7.52
CA GLY A 467 6.72 -13.74 -7.00
C GLY A 467 6.46 -12.35 -6.43
N SER A 468 7.50 -11.68 -5.94
CA SER A 468 7.36 -10.32 -5.41
C SER A 468 6.94 -9.32 -6.50
N THR A 469 6.25 -8.27 -6.07
CA THR A 469 5.94 -7.10 -6.92
C THR A 469 7.11 -6.11 -6.95
N GLY A 470 7.06 -5.08 -7.79
CA GLY A 470 8.14 -4.08 -7.89
C GLY A 470 9.14 -4.35 -9.04
N TYR A 471 9.00 -5.48 -9.72
CA TYR A 471 9.97 -6.01 -10.70
C TYR A 471 9.30 -6.47 -12.01
N GLY A 472 8.04 -6.08 -12.25
CA GLY A 472 7.29 -6.46 -13.43
C GLY A 472 6.59 -7.81 -13.30
N ARG A 473 5.69 -8.05 -14.25
CA ARG A 473 4.81 -9.20 -14.37
C ARG A 473 5.57 -10.51 -14.50
N GLU A 474 6.63 -10.54 -15.32
CA GLU A 474 7.44 -11.75 -15.48
C GLU A 474 8.03 -12.21 -14.14
N TYR A 475 8.48 -11.27 -13.31
CA TYR A 475 9.01 -11.58 -11.97
C TYR A 475 7.90 -12.06 -11.02
N ARG A 476 6.74 -11.37 -11.05
CA ARG A 476 5.55 -11.71 -10.25
C ARG A 476 4.99 -13.09 -10.58
N GLU A 477 4.98 -13.48 -11.85
CA GLU A 477 4.44 -14.76 -12.31
C GLU A 477 5.37 -15.96 -12.03
N ARG A 478 6.63 -15.74 -11.62
CA ARG A 478 7.56 -16.83 -11.27
C ARG A 478 7.02 -17.75 -10.18
N LEU A 479 6.17 -17.24 -9.29
CA LEU A 479 5.60 -18.02 -8.18
C LEU A 479 4.34 -18.80 -8.57
N TYR A 480 3.76 -18.56 -9.76
CA TYR A 480 2.52 -19.21 -10.17
C TYR A 480 2.71 -20.73 -10.26
N GLY A 481 1.96 -21.48 -9.46
CA GLY A 481 2.09 -22.93 -9.33
C GLY A 481 3.40 -23.41 -8.68
N ALA A 482 4.22 -22.51 -8.12
CA ALA A 482 5.55 -22.81 -7.60
C ALA A 482 5.78 -22.31 -6.15
N TRP A 483 4.70 -21.99 -5.43
CA TRP A 483 4.75 -21.61 -4.02
C TRP A 483 5.27 -22.76 -3.13
N GLY A 484 6.18 -22.47 -2.19
CA GLY A 484 6.95 -23.46 -1.44
C GLY A 484 8.17 -24.04 -2.21
N ILE A 485 8.46 -23.52 -3.40
CA ILE A 485 9.61 -23.90 -4.21
C ILE A 485 10.43 -22.65 -4.54
N VAL A 486 9.92 -21.74 -5.36
CA VAL A 486 10.66 -20.56 -5.83
C VAL A 486 11.01 -19.62 -4.67
N ASP A 487 10.04 -19.34 -3.81
CA ASP A 487 10.23 -18.58 -2.58
C ASP A 487 11.27 -19.20 -1.64
N VAL A 488 11.32 -20.54 -1.53
CA VAL A 488 12.31 -21.24 -0.69
C VAL A 488 13.70 -21.14 -1.30
N ASP A 489 13.79 -21.47 -2.59
CA ASP A 489 15.05 -21.60 -3.31
C ASP A 489 15.73 -20.24 -3.46
N ASP A 490 14.97 -19.16 -3.67
CA ASP A 490 15.50 -17.80 -3.75
C ASP A 490 15.99 -17.29 -2.39
N CYS A 491 15.27 -17.56 -1.30
CA CYS A 491 15.75 -17.23 0.05
C CYS A 491 17.05 -17.98 0.39
N CYS A 492 17.13 -19.27 0.04
CA CYS A 492 18.35 -20.07 0.20
C CYS A 492 19.49 -19.55 -0.68
N SER A 493 19.20 -19.15 -1.91
CA SER A 493 20.18 -18.60 -2.86
C SER A 493 20.75 -17.27 -2.35
N CYS A 494 19.92 -16.41 -1.76
CA CYS A 494 20.35 -15.17 -1.11
C CYS A 494 21.35 -15.45 0.02
N ALA A 495 21.03 -16.40 0.89
CA ALA A 495 21.91 -16.80 1.99
C ALA A 495 23.27 -17.32 1.46
N LYS A 496 23.25 -18.22 0.47
CA LYS A 496 24.46 -18.76 -0.17
C LYS A 496 25.29 -17.66 -0.83
N PHE A 497 24.64 -16.71 -1.50
CA PHE A 497 25.29 -15.58 -2.15
C PHE A 497 26.03 -14.72 -1.12
N LEU A 498 25.35 -14.30 -0.05
CA LEU A 498 25.92 -13.44 0.98
C LEU A 498 27.05 -14.09 1.78
N VAL A 499 27.00 -15.41 1.98
CA VAL A 499 28.07 -16.17 2.64
C VAL A 499 29.34 -16.30 1.77
N ARG A 500 29.21 -16.27 0.44
CA ARG A 500 30.35 -16.37 -0.49
C ARG A 500 31.20 -15.11 -0.50
N TYR A 501 30.59 -13.94 -0.32
CA TYR A 501 31.34 -12.72 -0.05
C TYR A 501 31.79 -12.79 1.41
N PRO A 502 33.05 -12.48 1.76
CA PRO A 502 33.60 -12.67 3.11
C PRO A 502 33.02 -11.68 4.15
N ILE A 503 31.77 -11.27 4.01
CA ILE A 503 31.03 -10.31 4.81
C ILE A 503 30.04 -10.95 5.79
N ILE A 504 29.75 -12.26 5.70
CA ILE A 504 28.83 -13.01 6.60
C ILE A 504 29.48 -14.28 7.17
N ASP A 505 29.10 -14.66 8.40
CA ASP A 505 29.46 -15.93 9.06
C ASP A 505 28.62 -17.10 8.52
N SER A 506 29.27 -18.07 7.86
CA SER A 506 28.63 -19.22 7.24
C SER A 506 27.99 -20.21 8.22
N LEU A 507 28.36 -20.16 9.51
CA LEU A 507 27.87 -21.10 10.52
C LEU A 507 26.69 -20.54 11.33
N ARG A 508 26.26 -19.30 11.09
CA ARG A 508 25.20 -18.61 11.85
C ARG A 508 24.21 -17.88 10.94
N THR A 509 23.39 -18.63 10.20
CA THR A 509 22.43 -18.09 9.22
C THR A 509 20.97 -18.54 9.45
N PRO A 510 20.28 -18.12 10.53
CA PRO A 510 18.87 -18.44 10.75
C PRO A 510 17.91 -17.73 9.76
N PHE A 511 16.71 -18.30 9.60
CA PHE A 511 15.63 -17.77 8.77
C PHE A 511 14.46 -17.27 9.63
N TRP A 512 13.77 -16.22 9.19
CA TRP A 512 12.64 -15.56 9.84
C TRP A 512 11.51 -15.28 8.84
N TYR A 513 10.25 -15.45 9.26
CA TYR A 513 9.09 -15.46 8.35
C TYR A 513 8.00 -14.46 8.78
N GLY A 514 7.43 -13.76 7.79
CA GLY A 514 6.43 -12.71 8.01
C GLY A 514 4.95 -13.13 7.91
N CYS A 515 4.63 -14.43 7.79
CA CYS A 515 3.24 -14.92 7.69
C CYS A 515 3.08 -16.35 8.23
N TRP A 516 1.99 -16.62 8.96
CA TRP A 516 1.69 -17.92 9.60
C TRP A 516 1.57 -19.09 8.60
N TYR A 517 1.06 -18.86 7.39
CA TYR A 517 0.85 -19.92 6.38
C TYR A 517 2.15 -20.36 5.69
N ILE A 518 3.08 -19.42 5.43
CA ILE A 518 4.41 -19.72 4.87
C ILE A 518 5.22 -20.56 5.89
N MET A 519 5.05 -20.30 7.19
CA MET A 519 5.74 -21.02 8.26
C MET A 519 5.47 -22.53 8.25
N MET A 520 4.26 -22.98 7.90
CA MET A 520 3.87 -24.39 7.95
C MET A 520 4.56 -25.26 6.89
N PHE A 521 4.79 -24.73 5.67
CA PHE A 521 5.42 -25.49 4.59
C PHE A 521 6.95 -25.58 4.73
N TYR A 522 7.58 -24.55 5.32
CA TYR A 522 9.04 -24.48 5.44
C TYR A 522 9.61 -25.38 6.55
N ILE A 523 8.82 -25.69 7.59
CA ILE A 523 9.22 -26.64 8.65
C ILE A 523 9.56 -28.02 8.07
N PHE A 524 8.91 -28.44 6.97
CA PHE A 524 9.13 -29.76 6.38
C PHE A 524 10.33 -29.83 5.42
N LYS A 525 10.67 -28.76 4.70
CA LYS A 525 11.76 -28.79 3.69
C LYS A 525 13.16 -28.59 4.30
N PHE A 526 13.27 -27.80 5.38
CA PHE A 526 14.56 -27.51 6.04
C PHE A 526 15.15 -28.70 6.83
N VAL A 527 14.33 -29.68 7.24
CA VAL A 527 14.82 -30.92 7.86
C VAL A 527 15.58 -31.80 6.85
N PHE A 528 15.36 -31.63 5.54
CA PHE A 528 15.94 -32.48 4.50
C PHE A 528 17.11 -31.85 3.72
N TYR A 529 17.25 -30.52 3.68
CA TYR A 529 18.42 -29.85 3.09
C TYR A 529 19.51 -29.65 4.15
N GLY A 530 20.44 -30.61 4.23
CA GLY A 530 21.51 -30.79 5.22
C GLY A 530 22.46 -29.62 5.53
N TYR A 531 21.95 -28.49 6.00
CA TYR A 531 22.73 -27.48 6.71
C TYR A 531 22.72 -27.82 8.20
N GLY A 532 23.88 -28.22 8.73
CA GLY A 532 24.07 -28.39 10.16
C GLY A 532 23.74 -27.10 10.91
N HIS A 533 22.78 -27.18 11.83
CA HIS A 533 22.35 -26.14 12.77
C HIS A 533 21.77 -24.85 12.16
N ALA A 534 20.62 -24.95 11.49
CA ALA A 534 19.71 -23.80 11.34
C ALA A 534 18.69 -23.80 12.49
N THR A 535 18.70 -22.76 13.33
CA THR A 535 17.72 -22.59 14.43
C THR A 535 16.53 -21.75 13.93
N LEU A 536 15.32 -22.32 13.99
CA LEU A 536 14.08 -21.60 13.74
C LEU A 536 13.81 -20.62 14.89
N VAL A 537 13.66 -19.33 14.59
CA VAL A 537 13.25 -18.32 15.58
C VAL A 537 11.77 -18.04 15.40
N LEU A 538 10.93 -18.64 16.25
CA LEU A 538 9.49 -18.40 16.29
C LEU A 538 9.18 -17.10 17.07
N PRO A 539 8.30 -16.22 16.57
CA PRO A 539 7.75 -15.14 17.38
C PRO A 539 6.74 -15.71 18.39
N SER A 540 7.13 -15.74 19.67
CA SER A 540 6.22 -16.00 20.79
C SER A 540 5.52 -14.71 21.22
N PHE A 541 4.62 -14.14 20.40
CA PHE A 541 3.88 -12.94 20.81
C PHE A 541 2.41 -12.93 20.35
N MET A 542 1.53 -12.91 21.36
CA MET A 542 0.06 -12.76 21.40
C MET A 542 -0.83 -13.92 20.94
N PHE A 543 -1.30 -14.67 21.97
CA PHE A 543 -2.67 -15.19 22.04
C PHE A 543 -3.66 -14.05 22.27
#